data_AF-A0A4Q7DI92-F1
#
_entry.id   AF-A0A4Q7DI92-F1
#
_cell.length_a   1.000
_cell.length_b   1.000
_cell.length_c   1.000
_cell.angle_alpha   90.00
_cell.angle_beta   90.00
_cell.angle_gamma   90.00
#
_symmetry.space_group_name_H-M   'P 1'
#
loop_
_entity.id
_entity.type
_entity.pdbx_description
1 polymer ?
#
loop_
_entity_poly.entity_id
_entity_poly.type
_entity_poly.pdbx_seq_one_letter_code
_entity_poly.pdbx_strand_id
1 'polypeptide(L)' 'MCSNLSKYFAEFIGTLLLIVMGVGAAVLAGSSIGFLGVSLALGLTLMLLAYTLGPVSGCHINPAVTLGLCFSGKF' A
#
# COMPACT_ATOMS: atom_id res chain seq x y z
N MET A 1 19.60 -10.85 -0.89
CA MET A 1 19.04 -9.93 0.12
C MET A 1 19.03 -8.53 -0.46
N CYS A 2 17.86 -7.89 -0.58
CA CYS A 2 17.81 -6.46 -0.93
C CYS A 2 18.40 -5.62 0.21
N SER A 3 19.05 -4.51 -0.14
CA SER A 3 19.62 -3.59 0.86
C SER A 3 18.52 -2.99 1.76
N ASN A 4 18.87 -2.61 2.99
CA ASN A 4 17.91 -1.93 3.88
C ASN A 4 17.38 -0.64 3.26
N LEU A 5 18.20 0.07 2.49
CA LEU A 5 17.79 1.24 1.74
C LEU A 5 16.68 0.91 0.73
N SER A 6 16.80 -0.20 0.00
CA SER A 6 15.78 -0.67 -0.95
C SER A 6 14.46 -1.00 -0.26
N LYS A 7 14.49 -1.56 0.96
CA LYS A 7 13.28 -1.85 1.74
C LYS A 7 12.55 -0.58 2.13
N TYR A 8 13.26 0.40 2.69
CA TYR A 8 12.67 1.69 3.08
C TYR A 8 12.11 2.45 1.87
N PHE A 9 12.81 2.42 0.73
CA PHE A 9 12.32 3.04 -0.49
C PHE A 9 11.06 2.36 -1.04
N ALA A 10 10.99 1.02 -0.98
CA ALA A 10 9.81 0.27 -1.38
C ALA A 10 8.60 0.62 -0.50
N GLU A 11 8.76 0.68 0.82
CA GLU A 11 7.71 1.10 1.75
C GLU A 11 7.24 2.54 1.47
N PHE A 12 8.17 3.48 1.25
CA PHE A 12 7.85 4.87 0.93
C PHE A 12 7.05 5.00 -0.38
N ILE A 13 7.53 4.39 -1.47
CA ILE A 13 6.86 4.42 -2.77
C ILE A 13 5.52 3.70 -2.70
N GLY A 14 5.44 2.57 -2.00
CA GLY A 14 4.21 1.82 -1.82
C GLY A 14 3.14 2.63 -1.11
N THR A 15 3.45 3.29 0.00
CA THR A 15 2.49 4.17 0.70
C THR A 15 2.11 5.37 -0.17
N LEU A 16 3.06 5.99 -0.88
CA LEU A 16 2.78 7.10 -1.78
C LEU A 16 1.77 6.70 -2.87
N LEU A 17 2.02 5.57 -3.55
CA LEU A 17 1.13 5.08 -4.60
C LEU A 17 -0.25 4.68 -4.06
N LEU A 18 -0.29 4.03 -2.89
CA LEU A 18 -1.56 3.66 -2.25
C LEU A 18 -2.44 4.88 -1.98
N ILE A 19 -1.85 5.98 -1.50
CA ILE A 19 -2.57 7.23 -1.24
C ILE A 19 -2.97 7.92 -2.54
N VAL A 20 -2.03 8.08 -3.49
CA VAL A 20 -2.30 8.76 -4.76
C VAL A 20 -3.43 8.07 -5.51
N MET A 21 -3.44 6.74 -5.57
CA MET A 21 -4.47 6.00 -6.28
C MET A 21 -5.78 5.91 -5.48
N GLY A 22 -5.73 5.55 -4.19
CA GLY A 22 -6.93 5.36 -3.38
C GLY A 22 -7.63 6.66 -3.03
N VAL A 23 -6.90 7.59 -2.40
CA VAL A 23 -7.45 8.91 -2.02
C VAL A 23 -7.68 9.77 -3.26
N GLY A 24 -6.79 9.69 -4.26
CA GLY A 24 -7.02 10.37 -5.54
C GLY A 24 -8.30 9.89 -6.23
N ALA A 25 -8.58 8.59 -6.27
CA ALA A 25 -9.85 8.07 -6.79
C ALA A 25 -11.05 8.59 -6.00
N ALA A 26 -10.96 8.64 -4.67
CA ALA A 26 -12.03 9.17 -3.82
C ALA A 26 -12.32 10.65 -4.08
N VAL A 27 -11.27 11.48 -4.17
CA VAL A 27 -11.40 12.95 -4.30
C VAL A 27 -11.73 13.37 -5.72
N LEU A 28 -11.10 12.76 -6.73
CA LEU A 28 -11.21 13.20 -8.13
C LEU A 28 -12.34 12.52 -8.89
N ALA A 29 -12.66 11.28 -8.54
CA ALA A 29 -13.61 10.45 -9.29
C ALA A 29 -14.76 9.89 -8.43
N GLY A 30 -14.77 10.17 -7.12
CA GLY A 30 -15.71 9.56 -6.17
C GLY A 30 -17.18 9.74 -6.54
N SER A 31 -17.57 10.90 -7.06
CA SER A 31 -18.94 11.16 -7.54
C SER A 31 -19.31 10.35 -8.79
N SER A 32 -18.33 9.97 -9.60
CA SER A 32 -18.53 9.26 -10.88
C SER A 32 -18.49 7.74 -10.70
N ILE A 33 -17.63 7.24 -9.81
CA ILE A 33 -17.41 5.80 -9.61
C ILE A 33 -18.10 5.23 -8.35
N GLY A 34 -18.58 6.11 -7.46
CA GLY A 34 -19.25 5.76 -6.21
C GLY A 34 -18.38 4.99 -5.22
N PHE A 35 -18.98 4.57 -4.10
CA PHE A 35 -18.27 3.84 -3.04
C PHE A 35 -17.62 2.55 -3.53
N LEU A 36 -18.30 1.81 -4.42
CA LEU A 36 -17.78 0.56 -4.96
C LEU A 36 -16.53 0.80 -5.81
N GLY A 37 -16.54 1.80 -6.68
CA GLY A 37 -15.40 2.13 -7.52
C GLY A 37 -14.20 2.61 -6.70
N VAL A 38 -14.42 3.45 -5.68
CA VAL A 38 -13.35 3.91 -4.78
C VAL A 38 -12.76 2.73 -4.00
N SER A 39 -13.61 1.83 -3.49
CA SER A 39 -13.18 0.63 -2.77
C SER A 39 -12.35 -0.30 -3.66
N LEU A 40 -12.78 -0.50 -4.91
CA LEU A 40 -12.04 -1.29 -5.90
C LEU A 40 -10.71 -0.63 -6.27
N ALA A 41 -10.66 0.69 -6.49
CA ALA A 41 -9.43 1.40 -6.80
C ALA A 41 -8.37 1.24 -5.71
N LEU A 42 -8.77 1.41 -4.44
CA LEU A 42 -7.88 1.22 -3.30
C LEU A 42 -7.45 -0.25 -3.13
N GLY A 43 -8.40 -1.19 -3.23
CA GLY A 43 -8.13 -2.62 -3.08
C GLY A 43 -7.23 -3.21 -4.18
N LEU A 44 -7.48 -2.85 -5.44
CA LEU A 44 -6.66 -3.29 -6.57
C LEU A 44 -5.27 -2.67 -6.54
N THR A 45 -5.14 -1.41 -6.11
CA THR A 45 -3.83 -0.80 -5.89
C THR A 45 -3.05 -1.55 -4.82
N LEU A 46 -3.68 -1.85 -3.67
CA LEU A 46 -3.06 -2.61 -2.59
C LEU A 46 -2.62 -4.01 -3.07
N MET A 47 -3.48 -4.71 -3.83
CA MET A 47 -3.13 -6.02 -4.42
C MET A 47 -1.90 -5.92 -5.31
N LEU A 48 -1.85 -4.96 -6.23
CA LEU A 48 -0.72 -4.77 -7.14
C LEU A 48 0.57 -4.48 -6.35
N LEU A 49 0.50 -3.61 -5.34
CA LEU A 49 1.65 -3.28 -4.50
C LEU A 49 2.12 -4.49 -3.69
N ALA A 50 1.21 -5.30 -3.15
CA ALA A 50 1.56 -6.52 -2.42
C ALA A 50 2.36 -7.51 -3.28
N TYR A 51 1.93 -7.74 -4.53
CA TYR A 51 2.64 -8.62 -5.46
C TYR A 51 4.00 -8.06 -5.92
N THR A 52 4.11 -6.74 -6.08
CA THR A 52 5.32 -6.10 -6.62
C THR A 52 6.35 -5.77 -5.55
N LEU A 53 5.93 -5.28 -4.39
CA LEU A 53 6.81 -4.81 -3.30
C LEU A 53 6.97 -5.84 -2.18
N GLY A 54 6.10 -6.85 -2.11
CA GLY A 54 6.17 -7.93 -1.13
C GLY A 54 7.54 -8.62 -1.11
N PRO A 55 8.09 -9.06 -2.26
CA PRO A 55 9.42 -9.68 -2.31
C PRO A 55 10.58 -8.75 -1.91
N VAL A 56 10.37 -7.43 -1.90
CA VAL A 56 11.40 -6.43 -1.58
C VAL A 56 11.39 -6.06 -0.10
N SER A 57 10.21 -5.73 0.44
CA SER A 57 10.06 -5.11 1.76
C SER A 57 9.14 -5.86 2.73
N GLY A 58 8.34 -6.81 2.24
CA GLY A 58 7.18 -7.33 2.97
C GLY A 58 5.89 -6.54 2.69
N CYS A 59 6.00 -5.36 2.05
CA CYS A 59 4.89 -4.51 1.65
C CYS A 59 3.93 -4.19 2.81
N HIS A 60 4.47 -3.66 3.90
CA HIS A 60 3.63 -3.22 5.02
C HIS A 60 2.80 -2.00 4.59
N ILE A 61 3.46 -1.03 3.96
CA ILE A 61 2.98 0.25 3.41
C ILE A 61 2.02 1.01 4.33
N ASN A 62 2.07 0.68 5.63
CA ASN A 62 1.16 1.09 6.67
C ASN A 62 1.84 0.90 8.04
N PRO A 63 1.97 1.96 8.84
CA PRO A 63 2.54 1.87 10.20
C PRO A 63 1.78 0.92 11.13
N ALA A 64 0.44 0.85 11.04
CA ALA A 64 -0.35 -0.05 11.87
C ALA A 64 -0.08 -1.53 11.55
N VAL A 65 0.11 -1.86 10.26
CA VAL A 65 0.49 -3.21 9.83
C VAL A 65 1.90 -3.53 10.31
N THR A 66 2.84 -2.59 10.13
CA THR A 66 4.23 -2.71 10.60
C THR A 66 4.29 -3.01 12.09
N LEU A 67 3.55 -2.24 12.91
CA LEU A 67 3.49 -2.45 14.35
C LEU A 67 2.79 -3.76 14.71
N GLY A 68 1.70 -4.11 14.01
CA GLY A 68 0.99 -5.38 14.21
C GLY A 68 1.88 -6.60 13.98
N LEU A 69 2.68 -6.60 12.90
CA LEU A 69 3.64 -7.66 12.60
C LEU A 69 4.78 -7.69 13.62
N CYS A 70 5.26 -6.52 14.05
CA CYS A 70 6.27 -6.40 15.10
C CYS A 70 5.79 -7.04 16.42
N PHE A 71 4.60 -6.66 16.91
CA PHE A 71 4.04 -7.22 18.14
C PHE A 71 3.60 -8.68 18.01
N SER A 72 3.26 -9.13 16.80
CA SER A 72 2.96 -10.54 16.53
C SER A 72 4.21 -11.42 16.35
N GLY A 73 5.41 -10.86 16.32
CA GLY A 73 6.66 -11.59 16.05
C GLY A 73 6.75 -12.12 14.60
N LYS A 74 6.08 -11.46 13.64
CA LYS A 74 5.99 -11.85 12.22
C LYS A 74 6.58 -10.78 11.29
N PHE A 75 7.57 -10.03 11.78
CA PHE A 75 8.22 -8.94 11.04
C PHE A 75 9.26 -9.45 10.04
#